data_AF-A0A2W4K8B3-F1
#
_entry.id   AF-A0A2W4K8B3-F1
#
_cell.length_a   1.000
_cell.length_b   1.000
_cell.length_c   1.000
_cell.angle_alpha   90.00
_cell.angle_beta   90.00
_cell.angle_gamma   90.00
#
_symmetry.space_group_name_H-M   'P 1'
#
loop_
_entity.id
_entity.type
_entity.pdbx_description
1 polymer ?
#
loop_
_entity_poly.entity_id
_entity_poly.type
_entity_poly.pdbx_seq_one_letter_code
_entity_poly.pdbx_strand_id
1 'polypeptide(L)'
;MTRKKLIEVALPLPEINDASAYDKMPGIGPHPKGIHHWWARLPLPVARAVLFASVVDDPSSHPERFPTEEDQARERERLFGIIRKMMQKQLHKHPEVYAEARAEMLKHCDGKLPPVLDPFAGGGSIPLEAARLGFDAYAGDINPVAVLLNKCNLEIAPRWTDHPPVNPEDRGRIGGNAGWRGTAGLAADVRYYGRVILERAHERIGHLYPPIKVTPEMAEGRPDLQPYVGKELPVIAWIWARTVPSPNPAARGAHVPLMSTFWLSSKKGSEAYLEPVVDRAAGTWRFVVRTGAPKDRAAVKAGTKQTGSGFRCLLTGAPIPFDYIREQASQGRMDIVMVAVVAEGPRGRVYLPATPEHVDAARSAKPSGFPETDLPEKALGFRIQKYGIRKHWQMFTPRQLTAMVTLSDLVREVRGDIRRDAIAAGL
;
A
#
# COMPACT_ATOMS: atom_id res chain seq x y z
N MET A 1 21.54 -40.03 -20.89
CA MET A 1 20.87 -39.85 -19.58
C MET A 1 20.65 -38.37 -19.36
N THR A 2 19.49 -37.98 -18.84
CA THR A 2 19.23 -36.59 -18.44
C THR A 2 20.20 -36.23 -17.30
N ARG A 3 20.93 -35.13 -17.42
CA ARG A 3 21.80 -34.65 -16.34
C ARG A 3 20.92 -34.14 -15.20
N LYS A 4 21.15 -34.61 -13.98
CA LYS A 4 20.49 -34.10 -12.77
C LYS A 4 20.96 -32.67 -12.52
N LYS A 5 20.01 -31.80 -12.23
CA LYS A 5 20.23 -30.41 -11.85
C LYS A 5 20.35 -30.28 -10.33
N LEU A 6 21.02 -29.22 -9.85
CA LEU A 6 21.14 -28.97 -8.41
C LEU A 6 19.79 -28.95 -7.69
N ILE A 7 18.75 -28.39 -8.33
CA ILE A 7 17.40 -28.29 -7.76
C ILE A 7 16.77 -29.66 -7.44
N GLU A 8 17.20 -30.73 -8.13
CA GLU A 8 16.69 -32.09 -7.94
C GLU A 8 17.40 -32.83 -6.80
N VAL A 9 18.53 -32.30 -6.31
CA VAL A 9 19.41 -32.99 -5.36
C VAL A 9 19.46 -32.27 -4.02
N ALA A 10 19.97 -31.03 -3.99
CA ALA A 10 20.14 -30.29 -2.74
C ALA A 10 20.31 -28.78 -2.96
N LEU A 11 19.87 -28.00 -1.98
CA LEU A 11 20.02 -26.55 -1.92
C LEU A 11 20.37 -26.10 -0.49
N PRO A 12 21.08 -24.98 -0.32
CA PRO A 12 21.34 -24.37 1.00
C PRO A 12 20.06 -23.70 1.53
N LEU A 13 19.08 -24.52 1.93
CA LEU A 13 17.76 -24.07 2.37
C LEU A 13 17.79 -23.11 3.56
N PRO A 14 18.63 -23.27 4.61
CA PRO A 14 18.69 -22.33 5.72
C PRO A 14 18.96 -20.89 5.24
N GLU A 15 19.95 -20.69 4.38
CA GLU A 15 20.36 -19.38 3.88
C GLU A 15 19.31 -18.77 2.93
N ILE A 16 18.68 -19.60 2.09
CA ILE A 16 17.57 -19.18 1.23
C ILE A 16 16.37 -18.74 2.09
N ASN A 17 16.05 -19.49 3.15
CA ASN A 17 14.95 -19.19 4.06
C ASN A 17 15.18 -17.91 4.85
N ASP A 18 16.39 -17.71 5.38
CA ASP A 18 16.76 -16.50 6.14
C ASP A 18 16.70 -15.25 5.27
N ALA A 19 17.26 -15.32 4.06
CA ALA A 19 17.19 -14.22 3.11
C ALA A 19 15.75 -13.92 2.67
N SER A 20 14.93 -14.96 2.51
CA SER A 20 13.52 -14.83 2.16
C SER A 20 12.68 -14.22 3.30
N ALA A 21 13.01 -14.54 4.55
CA ALA A 21 12.38 -13.93 5.72
C ALA A 21 12.70 -12.43 5.78
N TYR A 22 13.97 -12.06 5.60
CA TYR A 22 14.39 -10.66 5.49
C TYR A 22 13.67 -9.93 4.34
N ASP A 23 13.63 -10.52 3.14
CA ASP A 23 12.97 -9.94 1.97
C ASP A 23 11.47 -9.64 2.19
N LYS A 24 10.80 -10.44 3.04
CA LYS A 24 9.40 -10.24 3.41
C LYS A 24 9.20 -9.13 4.45
N MET A 25 10.22 -8.76 5.22
CA MET A 25 10.09 -7.74 6.27
C MET A 25 9.64 -6.38 5.70
N PRO A 26 8.79 -5.63 6.43
CA PRO A 26 8.50 -4.23 6.10
C PRO A 26 9.76 -3.38 6.34
N GLY A 27 9.90 -2.26 5.63
CA GLY A 27 10.95 -1.27 5.92
C GLY A 27 12.37 -1.66 5.53
N ILE A 28 12.59 -2.68 4.69
CA ILE A 28 13.92 -3.08 4.19
C ILE A 28 14.52 -2.11 3.14
N GLY A 29 13.93 -0.93 2.97
CA GLY A 29 14.36 0.08 2.01
C GLY A 29 13.86 -0.18 0.58
N PRO A 30 14.58 0.34 -0.44
CA PRO A 30 14.21 0.21 -1.85
C PRO A 30 14.08 -1.24 -2.29
N HIS A 31 12.89 -1.60 -2.77
CA HIS A 31 12.57 -2.95 -3.20
C HIS A 31 11.40 -2.87 -4.22
N PRO A 32 11.35 -3.69 -5.29
CA PRO A 32 10.27 -3.68 -6.30
C PRO A 32 8.84 -3.71 -5.73
N LYS A 33 8.60 -4.49 -4.66
CA LYS A 33 7.35 -4.49 -3.86
C LYS A 33 6.87 -3.11 -3.36
N GLY A 34 7.75 -2.11 -3.33
CA GLY A 34 7.42 -0.73 -2.97
C GLY A 34 6.69 0.04 -4.08
N ILE A 35 6.79 -0.40 -5.34
CA ILE A 35 6.01 0.17 -6.45
C ILE A 35 4.54 -0.20 -6.30
N HIS A 36 4.26 -1.49 -6.04
CA HIS A 36 2.94 -2.00 -5.74
C HIS A 36 3.05 -3.30 -4.93
N HIS A 37 2.19 -3.45 -3.93
CA HIS A 37 2.16 -4.67 -3.13
C HIS A 37 1.37 -5.78 -3.84
N TRP A 38 2.06 -6.83 -4.28
CA TRP A 38 1.42 -8.03 -4.81
C TRP A 38 1.24 -9.09 -3.72
N TRP A 39 0.01 -9.58 -3.56
CA TRP A 39 -0.39 -10.47 -2.45
C TRP A 39 0.28 -11.84 -2.47
N ALA A 40 0.63 -12.37 -3.65
CA ALA A 40 1.26 -13.67 -3.83
C ALA A 40 2.74 -13.55 -4.26
N ARG A 41 3.47 -12.55 -3.75
CA ARG A 41 4.85 -12.29 -4.16
C ARG A 41 5.83 -13.37 -3.67
N LEU A 42 6.47 -14.06 -4.61
CA LEU A 42 7.64 -14.91 -4.33
C LEU A 42 8.84 -14.03 -3.91
N PRO A 43 9.57 -14.33 -2.83
CA PRO A 43 10.77 -13.58 -2.46
C PRO A 43 11.85 -13.66 -3.56
N LEU A 44 12.55 -12.55 -3.81
CA LEU A 44 13.61 -12.49 -4.82
C LEU A 44 14.76 -13.51 -4.55
N PRO A 45 15.17 -13.78 -3.29
CA PRO A 45 16.18 -14.79 -3.01
C PRO A 45 15.79 -16.20 -3.49
N VAL A 46 14.53 -16.61 -3.30
CA VAL A 46 14.03 -17.90 -3.79
C VAL A 46 14.07 -17.96 -5.31
N ALA A 47 13.58 -16.92 -5.98
CA ALA A 47 13.58 -16.84 -7.44
C ALA A 47 15.00 -17.04 -8.00
N ARG A 48 16.01 -16.33 -7.46
CA ARG A 48 17.41 -16.49 -7.87
C ARG A 48 17.93 -17.91 -7.67
N ALA A 49 17.71 -18.47 -6.49
CA ALA A 49 18.22 -19.81 -6.15
C ALA A 49 17.62 -20.88 -7.08
N VAL A 50 16.31 -20.82 -7.32
CA VAL A 50 15.61 -21.75 -8.22
C VAL A 50 16.10 -21.59 -9.66
N LEU A 51 16.23 -20.35 -10.17
CA LEU A 51 16.71 -20.10 -11.54
C LEU A 51 18.12 -20.67 -11.76
N PHE A 52 19.04 -20.38 -10.83
CA PHE A 52 20.41 -20.90 -10.89
C PHE A 52 20.44 -22.43 -10.83
N ALA A 53 19.75 -23.01 -9.84
CA ALA A 53 19.77 -24.45 -9.61
C ALA A 53 19.00 -25.26 -10.66
N SER A 54 18.14 -24.62 -11.48
CA SER A 54 17.44 -25.27 -12.59
C SER A 54 18.32 -25.49 -13.81
N VAL A 55 19.42 -24.74 -13.96
CA VAL A 55 20.31 -24.85 -15.12
C VAL A 55 21.66 -25.46 -14.79
N VAL A 56 22.15 -25.28 -13.56
CA VAL A 56 23.42 -25.85 -13.11
C VAL A 56 23.28 -27.34 -12.83
N ASP A 57 24.11 -28.15 -13.47
CA ASP A 57 24.17 -29.60 -13.26
C ASP A 57 24.69 -29.91 -11.85
N ASP A 58 24.09 -30.89 -11.18
CA ASP A 58 24.67 -31.45 -9.96
C ASP A 58 25.98 -32.20 -10.31
N PRO A 59 27.04 -32.12 -9.48
CA PRO A 59 28.30 -32.80 -9.74
C PRO A 59 28.19 -34.32 -9.96
N SER A 60 27.17 -34.99 -9.42
CA SER A 60 26.91 -36.42 -9.66
C SER A 60 26.56 -36.74 -11.12
N SER A 61 26.18 -35.74 -11.92
CA SER A 61 25.97 -35.87 -13.37
C SER A 61 27.26 -35.88 -14.18
N HIS A 62 28.40 -35.62 -13.53
CA HIS A 62 29.72 -35.50 -14.15
C HIS A 62 30.76 -36.39 -13.47
N PRO A 63 30.57 -37.72 -13.42
CA PRO A 63 31.52 -38.64 -12.79
C PRO A 63 32.92 -38.61 -13.43
N GLU A 64 33.03 -38.18 -14.69
CA GLU A 64 34.29 -37.96 -15.39
C GLU A 64 35.11 -36.78 -14.82
N ARG A 65 34.44 -35.84 -14.14
CA ARG A 65 35.06 -34.67 -13.48
C ARG A 65 35.08 -34.82 -11.96
N PHE A 66 34.10 -35.51 -11.40
CA PHE A 66 33.89 -35.70 -9.95
C PHE A 66 33.66 -37.19 -9.65
N PRO A 67 34.73 -38.02 -9.70
CA PRO A 67 34.62 -39.47 -9.67
C PRO A 67 34.17 -40.03 -8.32
N THR A 68 34.41 -39.31 -7.21
CA THR A 68 34.06 -39.77 -5.86
C THR A 68 32.92 -38.94 -5.25
N GLU A 69 32.20 -39.51 -4.27
CA GLU A 69 31.19 -38.77 -3.52
C GLU A 69 31.77 -37.54 -2.79
N GLU A 70 33.02 -37.63 -2.33
CA GLU A 70 33.73 -36.51 -1.70
C GLU A 70 34.01 -35.38 -2.70
N ASP A 71 34.45 -35.70 -3.92
CA ASP A 71 34.64 -34.72 -4.99
C ASP A 71 33.32 -34.04 -5.38
N GLN A 72 32.24 -34.82 -5.46
CA GLN A 72 30.90 -34.30 -5.74
C GLN A 72 30.41 -33.40 -4.62
N ALA A 73 30.63 -33.77 -3.35
CA ALA A 73 30.25 -32.95 -2.20
C ALA A 73 31.04 -31.63 -2.16
N ARG A 74 32.35 -31.67 -2.42
CA ARG A 74 33.22 -30.49 -2.47
C ARG A 74 32.81 -29.51 -3.57
N GLU A 75 32.52 -30.00 -4.77
CA GLU A 75 32.03 -29.15 -5.86
C GLU A 75 30.62 -28.60 -5.56
N ARG A 76 29.73 -29.42 -5.00
CA ARG A 76 28.39 -28.98 -4.63
C ARG A 76 28.44 -27.84 -3.61
N GLU A 77 29.34 -27.94 -2.63
CA GLU A 77 29.54 -26.88 -1.65
C GLU A 77 30.12 -25.60 -2.27
N ARG A 78 30.99 -25.70 -3.29
CA ARG A 78 31.42 -24.53 -4.09
C ARG A 78 30.23 -23.85 -4.78
N LEU A 79 29.35 -24.64 -5.40
CA LEU A 79 28.15 -24.14 -6.06
C LEU A 79 27.16 -23.51 -5.05
N PHE A 80 27.04 -24.09 -3.85
CA PHE A 80 26.29 -23.48 -2.75
C PHE A 80 26.91 -22.17 -2.29
N GLY A 81 28.24 -22.03 -2.32
CA GLY A 81 28.92 -20.77 -2.11
C GLY A 81 28.40 -19.65 -3.02
N ILE A 82 28.15 -19.94 -4.30
CA ILE A 82 27.58 -18.97 -5.25
C ILE A 82 26.13 -18.62 -4.86
N ILE A 83 25.31 -19.63 -4.52
CA ILE A 83 23.93 -19.41 -4.05
C ILE A 83 23.92 -18.53 -2.80
N ARG A 84 24.78 -18.80 -1.80
CA ARG A 84 24.88 -18.01 -0.56
C ARG A 84 25.28 -16.55 -0.84
N LYS A 85 26.19 -16.29 -1.79
CA LYS A 85 26.51 -14.93 -2.23
C LYS A 85 25.28 -14.21 -2.79
N MET A 86 24.42 -14.90 -3.55
CA MET A 86 23.15 -14.33 -4.05
C MET A 86 22.09 -14.10 -2.95
N MET A 87 22.28 -14.60 -1.73
CA MET A 87 21.36 -14.40 -0.61
C MET A 87 21.63 -13.09 0.16
N GLN A 88 22.65 -12.32 -0.24
CA GLN A 88 22.97 -11.02 0.37
C GLN A 88 21.81 -10.01 0.27
N LYS A 89 21.75 -9.13 1.27
CA LYS A 89 20.80 -8.03 1.31
C LYS A 89 21.14 -7.01 0.23
N GLN A 90 20.12 -6.42 -0.40
CA GLN A 90 20.29 -5.40 -1.44
C GLN A 90 21.21 -5.85 -2.61
N LEU A 91 21.12 -7.13 -3.00
CA LEU A 91 21.95 -7.72 -4.07
C LEU A 91 22.01 -6.91 -5.37
N HIS A 92 20.96 -6.13 -5.69
CA HIS A 92 20.96 -5.22 -6.85
C HIS A 92 22.09 -4.17 -6.85
N LYS A 93 22.80 -3.98 -5.72
CA LYS A 93 24.00 -3.14 -5.61
C LYS A 93 25.32 -3.89 -5.89
N HIS A 94 25.23 -5.20 -6.15
CA HIS A 94 26.35 -6.12 -6.30
C HIS A 94 26.32 -6.80 -7.67
N PRO A 95 26.48 -6.04 -8.78
CA PRO A 95 26.45 -6.59 -10.13
C PRO A 95 27.51 -7.69 -10.36
N GLU A 96 28.62 -7.65 -9.62
CA GLU A 96 29.67 -8.66 -9.64
C GLU A 96 29.16 -10.05 -9.22
N VAL A 97 28.20 -10.13 -8.29
CA VAL A 97 27.63 -11.40 -7.83
C VAL A 97 26.69 -11.98 -8.89
N TYR A 98 25.91 -11.14 -9.57
CA TYR A 98 25.11 -11.57 -10.72
C TYR A 98 26.01 -12.07 -11.87
N ALA A 99 27.13 -11.38 -12.12
CA ALA A 99 28.10 -11.78 -13.15
C ALA A 99 28.77 -13.13 -12.81
N GLU A 100 29.16 -13.35 -11.55
CA GLU A 100 29.71 -14.63 -11.09
C GLU A 100 28.72 -15.79 -11.30
N ALA A 101 27.47 -15.60 -10.85
CA ALA A 101 26.42 -16.60 -11.04
C ALA A 101 26.14 -16.88 -12.51
N ARG A 102 26.06 -15.83 -13.35
CA ARG A 102 25.87 -15.98 -14.80
C ARG A 102 27.02 -16.74 -15.45
N ALA A 103 28.27 -16.41 -15.12
CA ALA A 103 29.43 -17.09 -15.66
C ALA A 103 29.44 -18.58 -15.30
N GLU A 104 29.02 -18.94 -14.08
CA GLU A 104 28.85 -20.34 -13.71
C GLU A 104 27.74 -21.00 -14.53
N MET A 105 26.52 -20.43 -14.57
CA MET A 105 25.40 -21.02 -15.31
C MET A 105 25.71 -21.26 -16.79
N LEU A 106 26.48 -20.37 -17.44
CA LEU A 106 26.86 -20.52 -18.86
C LEU A 106 27.73 -21.75 -19.12
N LYS A 107 28.52 -22.23 -18.14
CA LYS A 107 29.31 -23.47 -18.25
C LYS A 107 28.42 -24.71 -18.38
N HIS A 108 27.18 -24.63 -17.90
CA HIS A 108 26.20 -25.73 -17.90
C HIS A 108 25.18 -25.60 -19.04
N CYS A 109 25.28 -24.57 -19.88
CA CYS A 109 24.32 -24.25 -20.94
C CYS A 109 24.99 -23.99 -22.29
N ASP A 110 26.14 -24.62 -22.57
CA ASP A 110 26.88 -24.47 -23.84
C ASP A 110 27.10 -22.99 -24.26
N GLY A 111 27.35 -22.12 -23.26
CA GLY A 111 27.57 -20.69 -23.48
C GLY A 111 26.32 -19.86 -23.77
N LYS A 112 25.11 -20.43 -23.70
CA LYS A 112 23.84 -19.70 -23.88
C LYS A 112 22.75 -20.17 -22.92
N LEU A 113 22.31 -19.28 -22.04
CA LEU A 113 21.19 -19.58 -21.13
C LEU A 113 19.89 -19.82 -21.92
N PRO A 114 19.05 -20.78 -21.49
CA PRO A 114 17.73 -20.99 -22.09
C PRO A 114 16.81 -19.78 -21.83
N PRO A 115 15.77 -19.56 -22.64
CA PRO A 115 14.74 -18.58 -22.29
C PRO A 115 13.94 -19.03 -21.06
N VAL A 116 13.46 -18.08 -20.26
CA VAL A 116 12.60 -18.32 -19.10
C VAL A 116 11.23 -17.71 -19.36
N LEU A 117 10.18 -18.52 -19.27
CA LEU A 117 8.79 -18.06 -19.34
C LEU A 117 8.11 -18.25 -17.98
N ASP A 118 7.64 -17.17 -17.39
CA ASP A 118 6.71 -17.19 -16.26
C ASP A 118 5.32 -16.73 -16.73
N PRO A 119 4.39 -17.67 -17.03
CA PRO A 119 3.07 -17.33 -17.54
C PRO A 119 2.10 -16.80 -16.47
N PHE A 120 2.51 -16.79 -15.19
CA PHE A 120 1.71 -16.34 -14.05
C PHE A 120 2.53 -15.43 -13.14
N ALA A 121 3.22 -14.46 -13.75
CA ALA A 121 4.30 -13.71 -13.12
C ALA A 121 3.86 -12.86 -11.92
N GLY A 122 2.59 -12.46 -11.87
CA GLY A 122 2.07 -11.61 -10.79
C GLY A 122 2.93 -10.38 -10.58
N GLY A 123 3.52 -10.25 -9.39
CA GLY A 123 4.42 -9.14 -9.04
C GLY A 123 5.78 -9.14 -9.76
N GLY A 124 6.11 -10.18 -10.53
CA GLY A 124 7.27 -10.22 -11.43
C GLY A 124 8.60 -10.65 -10.82
N SER A 125 8.60 -11.36 -9.69
CA SER A 125 9.85 -11.76 -9.01
C SER A 125 10.75 -12.68 -9.83
N ILE A 126 10.18 -13.74 -10.44
CA ILE A 126 10.94 -14.69 -11.28
C ILE A 126 11.49 -14.00 -12.52
N PRO A 127 10.69 -13.35 -13.38
CA PRO A 127 11.22 -12.75 -14.60
C PRO A 127 12.21 -11.61 -14.31
N LEU A 128 12.04 -10.85 -13.22
CA LEU A 128 13.01 -9.82 -12.81
C LEU A 128 14.38 -10.43 -12.46
N GLU A 129 14.41 -11.46 -11.63
CA GLU A 129 15.68 -12.09 -11.26
C GLU A 129 16.27 -12.89 -12.42
N ALA A 130 15.45 -13.47 -13.30
CA ALA A 130 15.90 -14.09 -14.54
C ALA A 130 16.61 -13.09 -15.44
N ALA A 131 16.00 -11.92 -15.69
CA ALA A 131 16.63 -10.85 -16.47
C ALA A 131 17.96 -10.38 -15.84
N ARG A 132 18.00 -10.19 -14.52
CA ARG A 132 19.24 -9.79 -13.80
C ARG A 132 20.35 -10.85 -13.85
N LEU A 133 19.98 -12.12 -13.85
CA LEU A 133 20.92 -13.25 -14.01
C LEU A 133 21.34 -13.46 -15.48
N GLY A 134 20.74 -12.74 -16.42
CA GLY A 134 21.09 -12.73 -17.83
C GLY A 134 20.34 -13.72 -18.71
N PHE A 135 19.22 -14.27 -18.22
CA PHE A 135 18.28 -15.04 -19.03
C PHE A 135 17.49 -14.13 -19.97
N ASP A 136 17.04 -14.69 -21.10
CA ASP A 136 15.98 -14.07 -21.91
C ASP A 136 14.63 -14.34 -21.23
N ALA A 137 14.06 -13.32 -20.56
CA ALA A 137 12.95 -13.47 -19.63
C ALA A 137 11.62 -12.97 -20.22
N TYR A 138 10.65 -13.87 -20.25
CA TYR A 138 9.27 -13.63 -20.70
C TYR A 138 8.31 -13.76 -19.52
N ALA A 139 7.39 -12.81 -19.41
CA ALA A 139 6.41 -12.75 -18.33
C ALA A 139 5.00 -12.59 -18.91
N GLY A 140 4.05 -13.37 -18.39
CA GLY A 140 2.63 -13.29 -18.69
C GLY A 140 1.80 -13.16 -17.42
N ASP A 141 0.67 -12.47 -17.52
CA ASP A 141 -0.39 -12.48 -16.51
C ASP A 141 -1.70 -12.02 -17.15
N ILE A 142 -2.85 -12.48 -16.64
CA ILE A 142 -4.16 -12.00 -17.08
C ILE A 142 -4.54 -10.67 -16.42
N ASN A 143 -3.95 -10.38 -15.25
CA ASN A 143 -4.21 -9.16 -14.53
C ASN A 143 -3.39 -7.99 -15.12
N PRO A 144 -4.04 -6.93 -15.64
CA PRO A 144 -3.33 -5.82 -16.27
C PRO A 144 -2.40 -5.07 -15.32
N VAL A 145 -2.66 -5.09 -14.00
CA VAL A 145 -1.77 -4.50 -12.99
C VAL A 145 -0.47 -5.31 -12.90
N ALA A 146 -0.55 -6.65 -12.89
CA ALA A 146 0.63 -7.50 -12.91
C ALA A 146 1.45 -7.27 -14.18
N VAL A 147 0.80 -7.23 -15.34
CA VAL A 147 1.47 -6.93 -16.62
C VAL A 147 2.19 -5.58 -16.56
N LEU A 148 1.55 -4.53 -16.04
CA LEU A 148 2.18 -3.22 -15.89
C LEU A 148 3.41 -3.25 -14.96
N LEU A 149 3.34 -3.97 -13.83
CA LEU A 149 4.48 -4.11 -12.92
C LEU A 149 5.67 -4.81 -13.58
N ASN A 150 5.42 -5.87 -14.35
CA ASN A 150 6.45 -6.55 -15.11
C ASN A 150 7.04 -5.64 -16.18
N LYS A 151 6.20 -4.93 -16.95
CA LYS A 151 6.68 -3.92 -17.93
C LYS A 151 7.54 -2.83 -17.30
N CYS A 152 7.15 -2.33 -16.12
CA CYS A 152 7.93 -1.33 -15.40
C CYS A 152 9.35 -1.83 -15.09
N ASN A 153 9.46 -3.06 -14.58
CA ASN A 153 10.73 -3.62 -14.13
C ASN A 153 11.60 -4.17 -15.28
N LEU A 154 11.00 -4.76 -16.31
CA LEU A 154 11.70 -5.51 -17.36
C LEU A 154 11.92 -4.69 -18.64
N GLU A 155 11.03 -3.76 -18.96
CA GLU A 155 11.08 -3.02 -20.22
C GLU A 155 11.36 -1.53 -19.98
N ILE A 156 10.53 -0.87 -19.17
CA ILE A 156 10.56 0.60 -19.03
C ILE A 156 11.82 1.04 -18.28
N ALA A 157 12.04 0.54 -17.06
CA ALA A 157 13.20 0.97 -16.27
C ALA A 157 14.53 0.69 -16.98
N PRO A 158 14.80 -0.51 -17.55
CA PRO A 158 16.02 -0.77 -18.30
C PRO A 158 16.19 0.12 -19.53
N ARG A 159 15.11 0.39 -20.28
CA ARG A 159 15.14 1.25 -21.49
C ARG A 159 15.62 2.68 -21.22
N TRP A 160 15.39 3.21 -20.02
CA TRP A 160 15.78 4.58 -19.64
C TRP A 160 17.04 4.61 -18.76
N THR A 161 17.83 3.53 -18.76
CA THR A 161 19.10 3.47 -18.03
C THR A 161 20.10 4.48 -18.59
N ASP A 162 20.75 5.25 -17.72
CA ASP A 162 21.75 6.28 -18.04
C ASP A 162 21.21 7.42 -18.92
N HIS A 163 19.88 7.51 -19.11
CA HIS A 163 19.25 8.65 -19.76
C HIS A 163 19.09 9.82 -18.79
N PRO A 164 19.33 11.07 -19.23
CA PRO A 164 18.96 12.26 -18.45
C PRO A 164 17.44 12.39 -18.35
N PRO A 165 16.92 13.02 -17.28
CA PRO A 165 15.50 13.31 -17.17
C PRO A 165 15.03 14.24 -18.30
N VAL A 166 13.74 14.28 -18.57
CA VAL A 166 13.13 15.24 -19.51
C VAL A 166 12.61 16.49 -18.82
N ASN A 167 12.39 16.46 -17.51
CA ASN A 167 11.80 17.58 -16.79
C ASN A 167 12.67 18.86 -16.88
N PRO A 168 12.03 20.04 -16.99
CA PRO A 168 12.72 21.29 -17.24
C PRO A 168 13.58 21.77 -16.05
N GLU A 169 13.23 21.40 -14.81
CA GLU A 169 13.97 21.83 -13.63
C GLU A 169 15.36 21.20 -13.58
N ASP A 170 15.45 19.87 -13.71
CA ASP A 170 16.74 19.18 -13.69
C ASP A 170 17.58 19.52 -14.92
N ARG A 171 16.96 19.67 -16.10
CA ARG A 171 17.66 20.08 -17.33
C ARG A 171 18.20 21.50 -17.28
N GLY A 172 17.52 22.40 -16.58
CA GLY A 172 17.95 23.79 -16.42
C GLY A 172 19.17 23.96 -15.52
N ARG A 173 19.55 22.93 -14.74
CA ARG A 173 20.73 22.97 -13.86
C ARG A 173 22.02 22.77 -14.66
N ILE A 174 23.12 23.37 -14.19
CA ILE A 174 24.45 23.15 -14.78
C ILE A 174 24.78 21.65 -14.73
N GLY A 175 25.09 21.06 -15.88
CA GLY A 175 25.35 19.63 -16.00
C GLY A 175 24.09 18.75 -16.00
N GLY A 176 22.88 19.33 -16.05
CA GLY A 176 21.60 18.60 -16.01
C GLY A 176 21.41 17.54 -17.11
N ASN A 177 22.19 17.64 -18.19
CA ASN A 177 22.19 16.69 -19.31
C ASN A 177 23.25 15.59 -19.20
N ALA A 178 24.13 15.62 -18.19
CA ALA A 178 25.26 14.70 -18.05
C ALA A 178 25.35 14.12 -16.63
N GLY A 179 25.92 12.90 -16.51
CA GLY A 179 26.23 12.31 -15.20
C GLY A 179 25.09 11.54 -14.53
N TRP A 180 23.97 11.29 -15.22
CA TRP A 180 22.92 10.38 -14.75
C TRP A 180 23.36 8.93 -14.91
N ARG A 181 23.22 8.15 -13.83
CA ARG A 181 23.58 6.72 -13.81
C ARG A 181 22.38 5.86 -13.42
N GLY A 182 22.27 4.69 -14.01
CA GLY A 182 21.17 3.78 -13.77
C GLY A 182 19.85 4.45 -14.15
N THR A 183 18.81 4.21 -13.35
CA THR A 183 17.47 4.76 -13.56
C THR A 183 17.25 6.12 -12.87
N ALA A 184 18.32 6.82 -12.49
CA ALA A 184 18.22 8.05 -11.72
C ALA A 184 17.49 9.18 -12.46
N GLY A 185 17.69 9.32 -13.78
CA GLY A 185 17.00 10.31 -14.60
C GLY A 185 15.48 10.06 -14.64
N LEU A 186 15.08 8.82 -14.95
CA LEU A 186 13.67 8.41 -14.89
C LEU A 186 13.06 8.65 -13.49
N ALA A 187 13.78 8.33 -12.42
CA ALA A 187 13.32 8.57 -11.05
C ALA A 187 13.18 10.07 -10.73
N ALA A 188 13.99 10.93 -11.32
CA ALA A 188 13.87 12.38 -11.18
C ALA A 188 12.60 12.90 -11.88
N ASP A 189 12.32 12.44 -13.10
CA ASP A 189 11.07 12.75 -13.80
C ASP A 189 9.82 12.30 -13.02
N VAL A 190 9.81 11.06 -12.51
CA VAL A 190 8.68 10.56 -11.70
C VAL A 190 8.43 11.45 -10.49
N ARG A 191 9.48 11.93 -9.81
CA ARG A 191 9.34 12.86 -8.67
C ARG A 191 8.84 14.23 -9.12
N TYR A 192 9.39 14.78 -10.20
CA TYR A 192 9.02 16.08 -10.74
C TYR A 192 7.53 16.11 -11.12
N TYR A 193 7.10 15.19 -12.00
CA TYR A 193 5.70 15.16 -12.46
C TYR A 193 4.73 14.72 -11.35
N GLY A 194 5.20 13.90 -10.40
CA GLY A 194 4.45 13.61 -9.18
C GLY A 194 4.18 14.87 -8.34
N ARG A 195 5.18 15.76 -8.20
CA ARG A 195 5.02 17.06 -7.54
C ARG A 195 4.08 17.99 -8.31
N VAL A 196 4.18 18.04 -9.64
CA VAL A 196 3.24 18.81 -10.49
C VAL A 196 1.80 18.35 -10.29
N ILE A 197 1.55 17.03 -10.24
CA ILE A 197 0.23 16.48 -9.92
C ILE A 197 -0.23 16.94 -8.52
N LEU A 198 0.65 16.87 -7.52
CA LEU A 198 0.34 17.27 -6.15
C LEU A 198 -0.05 18.75 -6.06
N GLU A 199 0.72 19.64 -6.68
CA GLU A 199 0.47 21.08 -6.72
C GLU A 199 -0.89 21.39 -7.36
N ARG A 200 -1.17 20.80 -8.54
CA ARG A 200 -2.47 20.97 -9.21
C ARG A 200 -3.63 20.36 -8.42
N ALA A 201 -3.41 19.26 -7.71
CA ALA A 201 -4.41 18.70 -6.82
C ALA A 201 -4.71 19.66 -5.66
N HIS A 202 -3.68 20.26 -5.06
CA HIS A 202 -3.87 21.27 -4.01
C HIS A 202 -4.65 22.49 -4.53
N GLU A 203 -4.35 22.99 -5.73
CA GLU A 203 -5.10 24.08 -6.35
C GLU A 203 -6.58 23.71 -6.56
N ARG A 204 -6.86 22.52 -7.10
CA ARG A 204 -8.22 22.10 -7.45
C ARG A 204 -9.08 21.75 -6.24
N ILE A 205 -8.53 21.03 -5.27
CA ILE A 205 -9.30 20.39 -4.20
C ILE A 205 -8.76 20.68 -2.81
N GLY A 206 -7.69 21.47 -2.66
CA GLY A 206 -7.10 21.77 -1.35
C GLY A 206 -8.06 22.45 -0.38
N HIS A 207 -9.02 23.23 -0.89
CA HIS A 207 -10.10 23.83 -0.09
C HIS A 207 -11.00 22.80 0.62
N LEU A 208 -11.03 21.54 0.17
CA LEU A 208 -11.74 20.43 0.83
C LEU A 208 -10.95 19.81 2.01
N TYR A 209 -9.74 20.31 2.25
CA TYR A 209 -8.79 19.84 3.27
C TYR A 209 -8.26 21.02 4.10
N PRO A 210 -9.13 21.83 4.73
CA PRO A 210 -8.66 22.94 5.54
C PRO A 210 -7.81 22.43 6.71
N PRO A 211 -6.79 23.19 7.15
CA PRO A 211 -6.12 22.90 8.40
C PRO A 211 -7.09 23.07 9.57
N ILE A 212 -6.71 22.56 10.74
CA ILE A 212 -7.51 22.73 11.96
C ILE A 212 -6.80 23.70 12.92
N LYS A 213 -7.49 24.76 13.32
CA LYS A 213 -7.01 25.67 14.38
C LYS A 213 -7.30 25.08 15.74
N VAL A 214 -6.27 24.93 16.57
CA VAL A 214 -6.43 24.43 17.95
C VAL A 214 -6.91 25.58 18.84
N THR A 215 -8.12 25.46 19.39
CA THR A 215 -8.71 26.49 20.25
C THR A 215 -8.42 26.24 21.74
N PRO A 216 -8.54 27.26 22.62
CA PRO A 216 -8.43 27.06 24.07
C PRO A 216 -9.41 26.01 24.61
N GLU A 217 -10.64 25.97 24.09
CA GLU A 217 -11.68 25.04 24.50
C GLU A 217 -11.32 23.59 24.13
N MET A 218 -10.70 23.38 22.97
CA MET A 218 -10.19 22.06 22.59
C MET A 218 -9.08 21.59 23.54
N ALA A 219 -8.26 22.51 24.03
CA ALA A 219 -7.12 22.23 24.90
C ALA A 219 -7.50 22.08 26.39
N GLU A 220 -8.75 22.34 26.77
CA GLU A 220 -9.24 22.19 28.14
C GLU A 220 -9.08 20.74 28.62
N GLY A 221 -8.33 20.55 29.71
CA GLY A 221 -8.00 19.22 30.22
C GLY A 221 -7.16 18.35 29.27
N ARG A 222 -6.53 18.95 28.25
CA ARG A 222 -5.71 18.29 27.22
C ARG A 222 -4.30 18.89 27.17
N PRO A 223 -3.39 18.49 28.09
CA PRO A 223 -2.01 18.98 28.12
C PRO A 223 -1.24 18.76 26.82
N ASP A 224 -1.62 17.74 26.04
CA ASP A 224 -1.04 17.44 24.74
C ASP A 224 -1.36 18.51 23.68
N LEU A 225 -2.44 19.27 23.84
CA LEU A 225 -2.87 20.34 22.94
C LEU A 225 -2.38 21.74 23.33
N GLN A 226 -2.01 21.94 24.60
CA GLN A 226 -1.58 23.25 25.12
C GLN A 226 -0.47 23.92 24.26
N PRO A 227 0.57 23.21 23.78
CA PRO A 227 1.61 23.82 22.93
C PRO A 227 1.13 24.27 21.54
N TYR A 228 -0.10 23.92 21.16
CA TYR A 228 -0.67 24.17 19.84
C TYR A 228 -1.81 25.20 19.86
N VAL A 229 -2.27 25.66 21.02
CA VAL A 229 -3.35 26.65 21.12
C VAL A 229 -3.04 27.88 20.25
N GLY A 230 -3.98 28.26 19.40
CA GLY A 230 -3.87 29.33 18.42
C GLY A 230 -3.18 28.95 17.10
N LYS A 231 -2.54 27.79 17.01
CA LYS A 231 -1.87 27.30 15.80
C LYS A 231 -2.82 26.52 14.90
N GLU A 232 -2.54 26.56 13.61
CA GLU A 232 -3.15 25.71 12.60
C GLU A 232 -2.30 24.46 12.37
N LEU A 233 -2.94 23.30 12.38
CA LEU A 233 -2.29 22.01 12.14
C LEU A 233 -2.82 21.39 10.84
N PRO A 234 -1.94 20.80 9.99
CA PRO A 234 -2.37 20.07 8.80
C PRO A 234 -3.26 18.89 9.18
N VAL A 235 -4.43 18.79 8.56
CA VAL A 235 -5.35 17.67 8.77
C VAL A 235 -4.97 16.51 7.86
N ILE A 236 -4.69 15.35 8.46
CA ILE A 236 -4.25 14.15 7.73
C ILE A 236 -5.31 13.06 7.65
N ALA A 237 -6.32 13.09 8.52
CA ALA A 237 -7.46 12.18 8.43
C ALA A 237 -8.72 12.72 9.13
N TRP A 238 -9.87 12.23 8.69
CA TRP A 238 -11.13 12.35 9.41
C TRP A 238 -11.65 10.96 9.74
N ILE A 239 -12.12 10.78 10.97
CA ILE A 239 -12.68 9.53 11.45
C ILE A 239 -14.20 9.64 11.41
N TRP A 240 -14.84 8.68 10.77
CA TRP A 240 -16.29 8.65 10.54
C TRP A 240 -16.90 7.41 11.19
N ALA A 241 -18.14 7.55 11.66
CA ALA A 241 -18.99 6.43 12.04
C ALA A 241 -20.20 6.37 11.11
N ARG A 242 -20.59 5.16 10.69
CA ARG A 242 -21.91 4.94 10.09
C ARG A 242 -22.97 5.10 11.18
N THR A 243 -24.12 5.66 10.83
CA THR A 243 -25.26 5.81 11.74
C THR A 243 -26.52 5.21 11.15
N VAL A 244 -27.41 4.74 12.01
CA VAL A 244 -28.76 4.28 11.65
C VAL A 244 -29.76 4.85 12.65
N PRO A 245 -31.03 5.04 12.27
CA PRO A 245 -32.07 5.37 13.23
C PRO A 245 -32.14 4.28 14.31
N SER A 246 -32.32 4.67 15.57
CA SER A 246 -32.49 3.71 16.66
C SER A 246 -33.80 2.93 16.49
N PRO A 247 -33.80 1.59 16.62
CA PRO A 247 -35.02 0.78 16.57
C PRO A 247 -35.90 0.97 17.81
N ASN A 248 -35.35 1.51 18.90
CA ASN A 248 -36.12 1.78 20.12
C ASN A 248 -36.94 3.07 19.97
N PRO A 249 -38.28 3.01 20.11
CA PRO A 249 -39.16 4.19 20.01
C PRO A 249 -38.81 5.32 20.98
N ALA A 250 -38.23 5.03 22.14
CA ALA A 250 -37.79 6.04 23.11
C ALA A 250 -36.73 7.00 22.53
N ALA A 251 -35.98 6.57 21.51
CA ALA A 251 -35.03 7.41 20.81
C ALA A 251 -35.65 8.28 19.72
N ARG A 252 -36.96 8.15 19.44
CA ARG A 252 -37.71 8.96 18.46
C ARG A 252 -37.05 9.03 17.07
N GLY A 253 -36.48 7.91 16.62
CA GLY A 253 -35.80 7.81 15.32
C GLY A 253 -34.42 8.48 15.27
N ALA A 254 -33.88 8.97 16.39
CA ALA A 254 -32.55 9.57 16.42
C ALA A 254 -31.49 8.59 15.90
N HIS A 255 -30.60 9.11 15.04
CA HIS A 255 -29.50 8.35 14.48
C HIS A 255 -28.43 8.09 15.54
N VAL A 256 -27.95 6.84 15.62
CA VAL A 256 -26.92 6.42 16.58
C VAL A 256 -25.74 5.77 15.87
N PRO A 257 -24.50 5.91 16.40
CA PRO A 257 -23.30 5.47 15.70
C PRO A 257 -23.06 3.97 15.85
N LEU A 258 -22.64 3.33 14.76
CA LEU A 258 -22.26 1.92 14.70
C LEU A 258 -20.73 1.81 14.71
N MET A 259 -20.15 1.71 15.91
CA MET A 259 -18.70 1.69 16.11
C MET A 259 -18.24 0.41 16.81
N SER A 260 -17.29 -0.30 16.20
CA SER A 260 -16.70 -1.52 16.78
C SER A 260 -15.61 -1.25 17.82
N THR A 261 -15.21 0.01 17.97
CA THR A 261 -14.30 0.50 19.00
C THR A 261 -14.43 2.01 19.10
N PHE A 262 -14.12 2.56 20.26
CA PHE A 262 -13.93 4.00 20.46
C PHE A 262 -12.46 4.41 20.49
N TRP A 263 -11.53 3.48 20.27
CA TRP A 263 -10.11 3.81 20.15
C TRP A 263 -9.84 4.64 18.90
N LEU A 264 -9.13 5.76 19.07
CA LEU A 264 -8.47 6.49 17.98
C LEU A 264 -7.00 6.04 17.86
N SER A 265 -6.36 5.80 19.00
CA SER A 265 -5.03 5.19 19.12
C SER A 265 -4.99 4.32 20.37
N SER A 266 -4.65 3.03 20.20
CA SER A 266 -4.48 2.08 21.31
C SER A 266 -3.01 1.85 21.68
N LYS A 267 -2.08 2.58 21.04
CA LYS A 267 -0.63 2.45 21.23
C LYS A 267 -0.23 3.02 22.59
N LYS A 268 0.40 2.18 23.42
CA LYS A 268 0.89 2.55 24.75
C LYS A 268 1.78 3.81 24.70
N GLY A 269 1.51 4.78 25.56
CA GLY A 269 2.20 6.07 25.63
C GLY A 269 1.69 7.12 24.63
N SER A 270 0.69 6.78 23.82
CA SER A 270 0.05 7.67 22.84
C SER A 270 -1.43 7.33 22.67
N GLU A 271 -2.05 6.89 23.75
CA GLU A 271 -3.46 6.53 23.77
C GLU A 271 -4.37 7.73 23.51
N ALA A 272 -5.36 7.54 22.64
CA ALA A 272 -6.42 8.48 22.38
C ALA A 272 -7.73 7.74 22.08
N TYR A 273 -8.86 8.22 22.60
CA TYR A 273 -10.15 7.56 22.46
C TYR A 273 -11.32 8.55 22.46
N LEU A 274 -12.46 8.08 21.97
CA LEU A 274 -13.74 8.78 22.00
C LEU A 274 -14.49 8.42 23.28
N GLU A 275 -14.82 9.42 24.08
CA GLU A 275 -15.72 9.28 25.23
C GLU A 275 -17.12 9.73 24.80
N PRO A 276 -18.13 8.83 24.82
CA PRO A 276 -19.50 9.22 24.51
C PRO A 276 -20.09 10.08 25.63
N VAL A 277 -20.63 11.24 25.27
CA VAL A 277 -21.46 12.08 26.13
C VAL A 277 -22.89 11.97 25.62
N VAL A 278 -23.78 11.44 26.46
CA VAL A 278 -25.15 11.10 26.10
C VAL A 278 -26.12 11.93 26.93
N ASP A 279 -26.97 12.71 26.25
CA ASP A 279 -28.11 13.38 26.86
C ASP A 279 -29.39 12.60 26.48
N ARG A 280 -29.88 11.80 27.43
CA ARG A 280 -31.05 10.96 27.21
C ARG A 280 -32.36 11.75 27.17
N ALA A 281 -32.42 12.91 27.83
CA ALA A 281 -33.61 13.76 27.84
C ALA A 281 -33.78 14.47 26.49
N ALA A 282 -32.68 15.04 25.98
CA ALA A 282 -32.65 15.65 24.66
C ALA A 282 -32.64 14.59 23.53
N GLY A 283 -32.27 13.34 23.83
CA GLY A 283 -32.10 12.28 22.82
C GLY A 283 -30.89 12.53 21.92
N THR A 284 -29.87 13.24 22.43
CA THR A 284 -28.67 13.62 21.69
C THR A 284 -27.44 12.94 22.27
N TRP A 285 -26.41 12.84 21.44
CA TRP A 285 -25.13 12.30 21.83
C TRP A 285 -24.02 13.03 21.08
N ARG A 286 -22.83 13.06 21.67
CA ARG A 286 -21.60 13.55 21.02
C ARG A 286 -20.41 12.76 21.56
N PHE A 287 -19.27 12.86 20.87
CA PHE A 287 -18.02 12.33 21.39
C PHE A 287 -17.10 13.45 21.86
N VAL A 288 -16.40 13.19 22.96
CA VAL A 288 -15.26 13.99 23.42
C VAL A 288 -14.00 13.20 23.17
N VAL A 289 -12.98 13.83 22.59
CA VAL A 289 -11.68 13.20 22.43
C VAL A 289 -10.89 13.27 23.73
N ARG A 290 -10.48 12.11 24.23
CA ARG A 290 -9.64 11.95 25.42
C ARG A 290 -8.30 11.34 25.06
N THR A 291 -7.29 11.62 25.87
CA THR A 291 -5.94 11.08 25.76
C THR A 291 -5.51 10.39 27.05
N GLY A 292 -4.57 9.46 26.94
CA GLY A 292 -4.11 8.64 28.07
C GLY A 292 -4.97 7.40 28.30
N ALA A 293 -4.75 6.77 29.45
CA ALA A 293 -5.42 5.52 29.80
C ALA A 293 -6.91 5.76 30.14
N PRO A 294 -7.86 5.10 29.45
CA PRO A 294 -9.27 5.20 29.80
C PRO A 294 -9.56 4.49 31.12
N LYS A 295 -10.58 4.98 31.85
CA LYS A 295 -11.08 4.32 33.07
C LYS A 295 -11.56 2.90 32.80
N ASP A 296 -12.28 2.70 31.70
CA ASP A 296 -12.75 1.40 31.24
C ASP A 296 -12.22 1.09 29.84
N ARG A 297 -11.10 0.38 29.79
CA ARG A 297 -10.46 -0.07 28.54
C ARG A 297 -11.32 -1.07 27.77
N ALA A 298 -12.12 -1.89 28.45
CA ALA A 298 -12.97 -2.88 27.82
C ALA A 298 -14.12 -2.21 27.07
N ALA A 299 -14.77 -1.21 27.67
CA ALA A 299 -15.80 -0.41 27.01
C ALA A 299 -15.28 0.31 25.76
N VAL A 300 -14.10 0.94 25.83
CA VAL A 300 -13.48 1.61 24.67
C VAL A 300 -13.15 0.59 23.57
N LYS A 301 -12.65 -0.59 23.93
CA LYS A 301 -12.37 -1.67 22.97
C LYS A 301 -13.65 -2.16 22.27
N ALA A 302 -14.76 -2.29 23.00
CA ALA A 302 -16.03 -2.79 22.45
C ALA A 302 -16.80 -1.75 21.60
N GLY A 303 -16.67 -0.46 21.94
CA GLY A 303 -17.46 0.60 21.31
C GLY A 303 -18.96 0.40 21.54
N THR A 304 -19.74 0.34 20.47
CA THR A 304 -21.17 -0.01 20.47
C THR A 304 -21.44 -1.42 19.95
N LYS A 305 -20.42 -2.16 19.50
CA LYS A 305 -20.60 -3.49 18.91
C LYS A 305 -20.91 -4.53 20.00
N GLN A 306 -21.85 -5.42 19.70
CA GLN A 306 -22.15 -6.62 20.47
C GLN A 306 -21.76 -7.85 19.66
N THR A 307 -20.83 -8.66 20.20
CA THR A 307 -20.30 -9.84 19.50
C THR A 307 -21.43 -10.78 19.10
N GLY A 308 -21.50 -11.13 17.81
CA GLY A 308 -22.54 -12.01 17.25
C GLY A 308 -23.91 -11.37 17.03
N SER A 309 -24.25 -10.28 17.72
CA SER A 309 -25.64 -9.77 17.78
C SER A 309 -25.88 -8.41 17.12
N GLY A 310 -24.83 -7.74 16.63
CA GLY A 310 -24.95 -6.43 15.98
C GLY A 310 -24.34 -5.32 16.84
N PHE A 311 -25.14 -4.30 17.17
CA PHE A 311 -24.72 -3.15 17.96
C PHE A 311 -25.72 -2.84 19.07
N ARG A 312 -25.36 -1.96 19.99
CA ARG A 312 -26.28 -1.38 20.98
C ARG A 312 -26.52 0.09 20.66
N CYS A 313 -27.75 0.55 20.87
CA CYS A 313 -28.11 1.95 20.76
C CYS A 313 -27.39 2.74 21.85
N LEU A 314 -26.63 3.76 21.45
CA LEU A 314 -25.87 4.59 22.40
C LEU A 314 -26.79 5.39 23.35
N LEU A 315 -28.00 5.75 22.88
CA LEU A 315 -28.98 6.53 23.64
C LEU A 315 -29.78 5.68 24.64
N THR A 316 -30.21 4.48 24.23
CA THR A 316 -31.17 3.67 25.00
C THR A 316 -30.57 2.38 25.57
N GLY A 317 -29.44 1.91 25.02
CA GLY A 317 -28.86 0.61 25.32
C GLY A 317 -29.52 -0.57 24.60
N ALA A 318 -30.64 -0.35 23.90
CA ALA A 318 -31.35 -1.41 23.19
C ALA A 318 -30.50 -2.04 22.08
N PRO A 319 -30.65 -3.34 21.80
CA PRO A 319 -29.95 -4.01 20.71
C PRO A 319 -30.39 -3.47 19.35
N ILE A 320 -29.44 -3.43 18.42
CA ILE A 320 -29.60 -3.06 17.01
C ILE A 320 -29.05 -4.24 16.18
N PRO A 321 -29.91 -5.22 15.83
CA PRO A 321 -29.50 -6.41 15.10
C PRO A 321 -29.00 -6.09 13.69
N PHE A 322 -28.15 -6.96 13.13
CA PHE A 322 -27.62 -6.76 11.77
C PHE A 322 -28.70 -6.71 10.69
N ASP A 323 -29.79 -7.46 10.84
CA ASP A 323 -30.87 -7.47 9.84
C ASP A 323 -31.61 -6.13 9.79
N TYR A 324 -31.86 -5.52 10.96
CA TYR A 324 -32.39 -4.16 11.03
C TYR A 324 -31.43 -3.16 10.38
N ILE A 325 -30.13 -3.25 10.65
CA ILE A 325 -29.12 -2.35 10.05
C ILE A 325 -29.12 -2.48 8.52
N ARG A 326 -29.18 -3.71 7.99
CA ARG A 326 -29.23 -3.98 6.55
C ARG A 326 -30.51 -3.43 5.94
N GLU A 327 -31.65 -3.63 6.58
CA GLU A 327 -32.94 -3.08 6.15
C GLU A 327 -32.88 -1.55 6.05
N GLN A 328 -32.49 -0.86 7.13
CA GLN A 328 -32.38 0.61 7.14
C GLN A 328 -31.41 1.11 6.07
N ALA A 329 -30.24 0.47 5.93
CA ALA A 329 -29.25 0.85 4.93
C ALA A 329 -29.75 0.64 3.49
N SER A 330 -30.41 -0.49 3.22
CA SER A 330 -30.95 -0.80 1.90
C SER A 330 -32.05 0.16 1.44
N GLN A 331 -32.73 0.80 2.40
CA GLN A 331 -33.75 1.83 2.18
C GLN A 331 -33.17 3.25 2.21
N GLY A 332 -31.84 3.41 2.21
CA GLY A 332 -31.16 4.70 2.19
C GLY A 332 -31.19 5.48 3.51
N ARG A 333 -31.57 4.84 4.63
CA ARG A 333 -31.66 5.46 5.96
C ARG A 333 -30.40 5.26 6.81
N MET A 334 -29.29 4.87 6.20
CA MET A 334 -27.98 4.85 6.85
C MET A 334 -27.21 6.11 6.47
N ASP A 335 -26.62 6.78 7.47
CA ASP A 335 -25.86 8.01 7.27
C ASP A 335 -24.43 7.86 7.84
N ILE A 336 -23.66 8.94 7.83
CA ILE A 336 -22.33 9.07 8.41
C ILE A 336 -22.22 10.33 9.27
N VAL A 337 -21.37 10.24 10.28
CA VAL A 337 -21.05 11.37 11.17
C VAL A 337 -19.56 11.39 11.43
N MET A 338 -18.95 12.58 11.35
CA MET A 338 -17.55 12.76 11.70
C MET A 338 -17.44 12.73 13.23
N VAL A 339 -16.57 11.86 13.74
CA VAL A 339 -16.40 11.68 15.20
C VAL A 339 -15.09 12.25 15.71
N ALA A 340 -14.08 12.41 14.84
CA ALA A 340 -12.82 13.05 15.16
C ALA A 340 -12.08 13.54 13.91
N VAL A 341 -11.20 14.52 14.12
CA VAL A 341 -10.20 15.00 13.17
C VAL A 341 -8.83 14.56 13.66
N VAL A 342 -7.98 14.09 12.75
CA VAL A 342 -6.58 13.74 13.02
C VAL A 342 -5.71 14.75 12.30
N ALA A 343 -4.89 15.45 13.07
CA ALA A 343 -3.93 16.41 12.57
C ALA A 343 -2.49 15.94 12.77
N GLU A 344 -1.59 16.42 11.92
CA GLU A 344 -0.16 16.23 12.07
C GLU A 344 0.43 17.32 12.97
N GLY A 345 0.94 16.92 14.13
CA GLY A 345 1.71 17.79 15.02
C GLY A 345 3.21 17.50 14.91
N PRO A 346 4.08 18.41 15.39
CA PRO A 346 5.54 18.25 15.34
C PRO A 346 6.06 16.98 16.04
N ARG A 347 5.33 16.44 17.02
CA ARG A 347 5.70 15.25 17.81
C ARG A 347 4.87 14.01 17.45
N GLY A 348 4.11 14.06 16.37
CA GLY A 348 3.23 12.99 15.93
C GLY A 348 1.76 13.42 15.79
N ARG A 349 0.88 12.41 15.71
CA ARG A 349 -0.54 12.65 15.44
C ARG A 349 -1.25 13.25 16.65
N VAL A 350 -2.12 14.21 16.38
CA VAL A 350 -2.98 14.87 17.35
C VAL A 350 -4.43 14.54 17.01
N TYR A 351 -5.21 14.18 18.02
CA TYR A 351 -6.63 13.83 17.86
C TYR A 351 -7.51 14.95 18.43
N LEU A 352 -8.39 15.47 17.57
CA LEU A 352 -9.21 16.65 17.82
C LEU A 352 -10.70 16.33 17.60
N PRO A 353 -11.61 17.03 18.28
CA PRO A 353 -13.04 16.92 18.01
C PRO A 353 -13.39 17.24 16.55
N ALA A 354 -14.49 16.69 16.05
CA ALA A 354 -15.08 17.15 14.80
C ALA A 354 -15.62 18.58 14.96
N THR A 355 -15.35 19.45 13.98
CA THR A 355 -15.86 20.83 13.95
C THR A 355 -16.86 21.01 12.80
N PRO A 356 -17.79 21.97 12.88
CA PRO A 356 -18.68 22.30 11.78
C PRO A 356 -17.94 22.59 10.48
N GLU A 357 -16.85 23.36 10.54
CA GLU A 357 -16.01 23.68 9.39
C GLU A 357 -15.52 22.43 8.63
N HIS A 358 -14.99 21.42 9.34
CA HIS A 358 -14.54 20.18 8.69
C HIS A 358 -15.70 19.32 8.18
N VAL A 359 -16.83 19.31 8.88
CA VAL A 359 -18.04 18.60 8.43
C VAL A 359 -18.58 19.24 7.15
N ASP A 360 -18.61 20.56 7.08
CA ASP A 360 -19.09 21.32 5.93
C ASP A 360 -18.13 21.18 4.75
N ALA A 361 -16.82 21.27 4.98
CA ALA A 361 -15.81 20.99 3.97
C ALA A 361 -16.00 19.59 3.36
N ALA A 362 -16.27 18.57 4.19
CA ALA A 362 -16.54 17.21 3.72
C ALA A 362 -17.79 17.11 2.83
N ARG A 363 -18.84 17.86 3.17
CA ARG A 363 -20.15 17.85 2.50
C ARG A 363 -20.18 18.72 1.25
N SER A 364 -19.33 19.74 1.17
CA SER A 364 -19.25 20.66 0.04
C SER A 364 -18.74 20.02 -1.26
N ALA A 365 -18.06 18.87 -1.15
CA ALA A 365 -17.49 18.16 -2.28
C ALA A 365 -18.57 17.65 -3.25
N LYS A 366 -18.45 18.02 -4.52
CA LYS A 366 -19.36 17.62 -5.61
C LYS A 366 -18.57 16.80 -6.63
N PRO A 367 -18.41 15.48 -6.43
CA PRO A 367 -17.68 14.66 -7.37
C PRO A 367 -18.41 14.61 -8.72
N SER A 368 -17.65 14.51 -9.81
CA SER A 368 -18.12 14.27 -11.18
C SER A 368 -17.15 13.30 -11.87
N GLY A 369 -17.51 12.75 -13.03
CA GLY A 369 -16.58 11.95 -13.85
C GLY A 369 -16.14 10.61 -13.26
N PHE A 370 -16.80 10.12 -12.20
CA PHE A 370 -16.54 8.80 -11.63
C PHE A 370 -17.29 7.69 -12.39
N PRO A 371 -16.76 6.46 -12.40
CA PRO A 371 -17.41 5.34 -13.08
C PRO A 371 -18.70 4.93 -12.37
N GLU A 372 -19.74 4.67 -13.17
CA GLU A 372 -21.06 4.22 -12.71
C GLU A 372 -21.22 2.69 -12.69
N THR A 373 -20.11 1.97 -12.65
CA THR A 373 -20.08 0.50 -12.75
C THR A 373 -20.75 -0.18 -11.55
N ASP A 374 -21.58 -1.17 -11.85
CA ASP A 374 -22.23 -2.00 -10.84
C ASP A 374 -21.21 -2.91 -10.15
N LEU A 375 -21.47 -3.17 -8.87
CA LEU A 375 -20.82 -4.23 -8.12
C LEU A 375 -21.36 -5.58 -8.60
N PRO A 376 -20.56 -6.66 -8.54
CA PRO A 376 -21.07 -8.00 -8.82
C PRO A 376 -22.23 -8.34 -7.90
N GLU A 377 -23.25 -9.04 -8.39
CA GLU A 377 -24.42 -9.42 -7.60
C GLU A 377 -24.04 -10.27 -6.38
N LYS A 378 -23.05 -11.14 -6.54
CA LYS A 378 -22.49 -11.99 -5.50
C LYS A 378 -20.97 -11.88 -5.53
N ALA A 379 -20.37 -11.57 -4.38
CA ALA A 379 -18.93 -11.67 -4.18
C ALA A 379 -18.62 -12.49 -2.92
N LEU A 380 -17.58 -13.31 -2.99
CA LEU A 380 -17.05 -14.02 -1.83
C LEU A 380 -16.36 -12.99 -0.90
N GLY A 381 -16.69 -13.01 0.38
CA GLY A 381 -16.10 -12.11 1.38
C GLY A 381 -16.54 -10.63 1.32
N PHE A 382 -17.28 -10.22 0.29
CA PHE A 382 -17.70 -8.83 0.09
C PHE A 382 -19.20 -8.76 -0.23
N ARG A 383 -20.02 -8.44 0.79
CA ARG A 383 -21.51 -8.45 0.71
C ARG A 383 -22.13 -7.11 1.09
N ILE A 384 -21.52 -6.01 0.64
CA ILE A 384 -22.00 -4.66 0.97
C ILE A 384 -23.31 -4.29 0.25
N GLN A 385 -23.68 -5.05 -0.79
CA GLN A 385 -24.95 -4.96 -1.52
C GLN A 385 -26.15 -5.13 -0.58
N LYS A 386 -25.99 -5.91 0.50
CA LYS A 386 -27.02 -6.06 1.56
C LYS A 386 -27.30 -4.76 2.32
N TYR A 387 -26.43 -3.76 2.20
CA TYR A 387 -26.59 -2.44 2.80
C TYR A 387 -26.98 -1.37 1.76
N GLY A 388 -27.47 -1.78 0.58
CA GLY A 388 -27.92 -0.86 -0.47
C GLY A 388 -26.80 -0.33 -1.38
N ILE A 389 -25.54 -0.69 -1.14
CA ILE A 389 -24.40 -0.28 -1.96
C ILE A 389 -24.30 -1.20 -3.18
N ARG A 390 -24.71 -0.71 -4.34
CA ARG A 390 -24.80 -1.47 -5.60
C ARG A 390 -23.80 -1.01 -6.66
N LYS A 391 -23.27 0.20 -6.56
CA LYS A 391 -22.27 0.75 -7.50
C LYS A 391 -20.94 1.00 -6.80
N HIS A 392 -19.83 0.92 -7.54
CA HIS A 392 -18.48 1.08 -6.97
C HIS A 392 -18.29 2.46 -6.29
N TRP A 393 -18.80 3.52 -6.91
CA TRP A 393 -18.66 4.89 -6.39
C TRP A 393 -19.35 5.10 -5.03
N GLN A 394 -20.40 4.34 -4.72
CA GLN A 394 -21.16 4.45 -3.47
C GLN A 394 -20.36 3.99 -2.23
N MET A 395 -19.21 3.34 -2.42
CA MET A 395 -18.31 2.97 -1.33
C MET A 395 -17.54 4.17 -0.75
N PHE A 396 -17.52 5.29 -1.47
CA PHE A 396 -16.72 6.46 -1.13
C PHE A 396 -17.61 7.61 -0.67
N THR A 397 -17.09 8.43 0.24
CA THR A 397 -17.70 9.74 0.54
C THR A 397 -17.54 10.68 -0.66
N PRO A 398 -18.40 11.71 -0.83
CA PRO A 398 -18.29 12.67 -1.93
C PRO A 398 -16.88 13.29 -2.05
N ARG A 399 -16.27 13.62 -0.91
CA ARG A 399 -14.89 14.14 -0.88
C ARG A 399 -13.85 13.11 -1.31
N GLN A 400 -13.92 11.87 -0.82
CA GLN A 400 -12.99 10.81 -1.27
C GLN A 400 -13.09 10.58 -2.77
N LEU A 401 -14.31 10.56 -3.30
CA LEU A 401 -14.55 10.38 -4.73
C LEU A 401 -13.99 11.54 -5.54
N THR A 402 -14.19 12.78 -5.08
CA THR A 402 -13.64 13.99 -5.70
C THR A 402 -12.11 13.91 -5.78
N ALA A 403 -11.44 13.48 -4.70
CA ALA A 403 -9.99 13.33 -4.67
C ALA A 403 -9.49 12.24 -5.61
N MET A 404 -10.13 11.07 -5.63
CA MET A 404 -9.73 9.98 -6.53
C MET A 404 -9.89 10.35 -8.00
N VAL A 405 -11.00 10.99 -8.37
CA VAL A 405 -11.21 11.45 -9.75
C VAL A 405 -10.20 12.53 -10.12
N THR A 406 -10.00 13.53 -9.26
CA THR A 406 -9.04 14.61 -9.50
C THR A 406 -7.64 14.05 -9.75
N LEU A 407 -7.18 13.10 -8.93
CA LEU A 407 -5.87 12.46 -9.12
C LEU A 407 -5.81 11.62 -10.40
N SER A 408 -6.86 10.86 -10.71
CA SER A 408 -6.97 10.08 -11.95
C SER A 408 -6.87 10.98 -13.20
N ASP A 409 -7.57 12.12 -13.19
CA ASP A 409 -7.57 13.05 -14.31
C ASP A 409 -6.22 13.78 -14.44
N LEU A 410 -5.63 14.23 -13.32
CA LEU A 410 -4.31 14.86 -13.32
C LEU A 410 -3.20 13.92 -13.83
N VAL A 411 -3.26 12.62 -13.54
CA VAL A 411 -2.34 11.63 -14.11
C VAL A 411 -2.48 11.55 -15.64
N ARG A 412 -3.68 11.72 -16.20
CA ARG A 412 -3.89 11.76 -17.66
C ARG A 412 -3.39 13.07 -18.24
N GLU A 413 -3.65 14.19 -17.56
CA GLU A 413 -3.26 15.53 -18.01
C GLU A 413 -1.74 15.72 -18.03
N VAL A 414 -1.02 15.25 -17.01
CA VAL A 414 0.44 15.42 -16.92
C VAL A 414 1.19 14.76 -18.08
N ARG A 415 0.56 13.77 -18.75
CA ARG A 415 1.10 13.19 -19.99
C ARG A 415 1.36 14.26 -21.06
N GLY A 416 0.51 15.29 -21.14
CA GLY A 416 0.70 16.41 -22.05
C GLY A 416 1.96 17.20 -21.73
N ASP A 417 2.25 17.41 -20.44
CA ASP A 417 3.47 18.10 -19.98
C ASP A 417 4.70 17.27 -20.31
N ILE A 418 4.69 15.99 -19.91
CA ILE A 418 5.76 15.03 -20.21
C ILE A 418 6.07 15.00 -21.71
N ARG A 419 5.04 15.00 -22.56
CA ARG A 419 5.22 14.99 -24.02
C ARG A 419 5.88 16.27 -24.53
N ARG A 420 5.47 17.44 -24.05
CA ARG A 420 6.09 18.72 -24.45
C ARG A 420 7.54 18.77 -24.01
N ASP A 421 7.80 18.38 -22.78
CA ASP A 421 9.13 18.40 -22.19
C ASP A 421 10.04 17.36 -22.87
N ALA A 422 9.51 16.19 -23.24
CA ALA A 422 10.22 15.18 -24.05
C ALA A 422 10.58 15.69 -25.46
N ILE A 423 9.67 16.41 -26.13
CA ILE A 423 9.97 17.01 -27.45
C ILE A 423 11.02 18.10 -27.32
N ALA A 424 10.89 19.00 -26.34
CA ALA A 424 11.91 20.01 -26.04
C ALA A 424 13.26 19.36 -25.67
N ALA A 425 13.19 18.14 -25.15
CA ALA A 425 14.33 17.31 -24.81
C ALA A 425 14.99 16.57 -25.99
N GLY A 426 14.39 16.59 -27.18
CA GLY A 426 14.87 15.94 -28.39
C GLY A 426 14.49 14.46 -28.53
N LEU A 427 13.39 14.01 -27.90
CA LEU A 427 12.90 12.63 -27.93
C LEU A 427 11.66 12.42 -28.79
#